data_AF-A0AAQ3TMS9-F1
#
_entry.id   AF-A0AAQ3TMS9-F1
#
_cell.length_a   1.000
_cell.length_b   1.000
_cell.length_c   1.000
_cell.angle_alpha   90.00
_cell.angle_beta   90.00
_cell.angle_gamma   90.00
#
_symmetry.space_group_name_H-M   'P 1'
#
loop_
_entity.id
_entity.type
_entity.pdbx_description
1 polymer ?
#
loop_
_entity_poly.entity_id
_entity_poly.type
_entity_poly.pdbx_seq_one_letter_code
_entity_poly.pdbx_strand_id
1 'polypeptide(L)'
;MEAEDWVRTIERKLELLNYNEQTKIALATHQLSGTALAWWEIVKAAHKDGITWKEFTKAFCQHHVPEATKDLKAEEFRHLTQGNCTVTEYIQKFTELSRYAPEEVDSDGKKRKAFIKGLNPEVATLAYTCGAPDFASLIGHTIRLEKFKQEQKNHLKRKFMEFRTQRQERRQKNFSGQVS
;
A
#
# COMPACT_ATOMS: atom_id res chain seq x y z
N MET A 1 -3.77 12.98 -2.43
CA MET A 1 -3.72 12.85 -0.95
C MET A 1 -5.15 12.77 -0.50
N GLU A 2 -5.57 11.63 0.06
CA GLU A 2 -6.93 11.46 0.56
C GLU A 2 -7.15 12.38 1.78
N ALA A 3 -8.38 12.80 2.06
CA ALA A 3 -8.64 13.77 3.12
C ALA A 3 -8.20 13.29 4.52
N GLU A 4 -8.26 11.98 4.78
CA GLU A 4 -7.70 11.38 6.00
C GLU A 4 -6.16 11.48 6.05
N ASP A 5 -5.47 11.26 4.93
CA ASP A 5 -4.00 11.43 4.85
C ASP A 5 -3.59 12.90 5.05
N TRP A 6 -4.41 13.82 4.55
CA TRP A 6 -4.22 15.25 4.75
C TRP A 6 -4.36 15.61 6.23
N VAL A 7 -5.43 15.16 6.89
CA VAL A 7 -5.63 15.40 8.33
C VAL A 7 -4.44 14.87 9.12
N ARG A 8 -4.00 13.62 8.90
CA ARG A 8 -2.83 13.05 9.58
C ARG A 8 -1.54 13.84 9.34
N THR A 9 -1.36 14.31 8.11
CA THR A 9 -0.19 15.13 7.75
C THR A 9 -0.20 16.46 8.50
N ILE A 10 -1.37 17.09 8.62
CA ILE A 10 -1.55 18.33 9.37
C ILE A 10 -1.42 18.10 10.87
N GLU A 11 -2.01 17.05 11.43
CA GLU A 11 -1.87 16.68 12.85
C GLU A 11 -0.42 16.48 13.23
N ARG A 12 0.35 15.73 12.44
CA ARG A 12 1.80 15.54 12.66
C ARG A 12 2.58 16.86 12.61
N LYS A 13 2.19 17.80 11.75
CA LYS A 13 2.81 19.15 11.70
C LYS A 13 2.47 19.97 12.94
N LEU A 14 1.27 19.78 13.49
CA LEU A 14 0.76 20.53 14.65
C LEU A 14 1.13 19.88 15.99
N GLU A 15 1.52 18.60 16.04
CA GLU A 15 1.91 17.86 17.25
C GLU A 15 3.10 18.50 17.99
N LEU A 16 4.00 19.15 17.27
CA LEU A 16 5.23 19.72 17.82
C LEU A 16 4.97 20.96 18.69
N LEU A 17 3.78 21.54 18.59
CA LEU A 17 3.48 22.86 19.11
C LEU A 17 2.16 22.73 19.85
N ASN A 18 2.18 22.89 21.18
CA ASN A 18 1.02 22.72 22.07
C ASN A 18 -0.02 23.84 21.87
N TYR A 19 -0.49 24.01 20.64
CA TYR A 19 -1.41 25.03 20.21
C TYR A 19 -2.81 24.76 20.77
N ASN A 20 -3.52 25.82 21.11
CA ASN A 20 -4.94 25.75 21.38
C ASN A 20 -5.71 25.31 20.11
N GLU A 21 -6.91 24.77 20.30
CA GLU A 21 -7.70 24.18 19.21
C GLU A 21 -8.00 25.18 18.09
N GLN A 22 -8.26 26.44 18.45
CA GLN A 22 -8.58 27.51 17.51
C GLN A 22 -7.39 27.82 16.59
N THR A 23 -6.17 27.82 17.13
CA THR A 23 -4.95 28.04 16.34
C THR A 23 -4.71 26.86 15.40
N LYS A 24 -4.93 25.63 15.85
CA LYS A 24 -4.82 24.43 15.00
C LYS A 24 -5.76 24.51 13.80
N ILE A 25 -7.02 24.86 14.04
CA ILE A 25 -8.04 25.01 12.99
C ILE A 25 -7.69 26.15 12.03
N ALA A 26 -7.26 27.31 12.54
CA ALA A 26 -6.85 28.43 11.70
C ALA A 26 -5.69 28.03 10.75
N LEU A 27 -4.65 27.39 11.29
CA LEU A 27 -3.50 26.94 10.50
C LEU A 27 -3.89 25.87 9.46
N ALA A 28 -4.74 24.92 9.83
CA ALA A 28 -5.22 23.88 8.91
C ALA A 28 -6.07 24.47 7.78
N THR A 29 -6.97 25.41 8.11
CA THR A 29 -7.90 26.00 7.15
C THR A 29 -7.21 26.98 6.20
N HIS A 30 -6.10 27.59 6.61
CA HIS A 30 -5.21 28.34 5.72
C HIS A 30 -4.56 27.49 4.60
N GLN A 31 -4.50 26.16 4.77
CA GLN A 31 -3.99 25.25 3.74
C GLN A 31 -5.10 24.76 2.79
N LEU A 32 -6.37 25.05 3.09
CA LEU A 32 -7.49 24.68 2.23
C LEU A 32 -7.59 25.65 1.05
N SER A 33 -7.97 25.13 -0.10
CA SER A 33 -8.17 25.91 -1.32
C SER A 33 -9.34 25.36 -2.13
N GLY A 34 -9.87 26.18 -3.03
CA GLY A 34 -10.98 25.79 -3.91
C GLY A 34 -12.21 25.33 -3.13
N THR A 35 -12.76 24.17 -3.52
CA THR A 35 -13.99 23.61 -2.96
C THR A 35 -13.89 23.28 -1.47
N ALA A 36 -12.70 22.90 -0.97
CA ALA A 36 -12.49 22.62 0.44
C ALA A 36 -12.53 23.89 1.31
N LEU A 37 -12.05 25.02 0.79
CA LEU A 37 -12.17 26.30 1.48
C LEU A 37 -13.62 26.79 1.52
N ALA A 38 -14.34 26.68 0.40
CA ALA A 38 -15.75 27.05 0.33
C ALA A 38 -16.62 26.22 1.29
N TRP A 39 -16.36 24.91 1.40
CA TRP A 39 -16.98 24.06 2.40
C TRP A 39 -16.71 24.56 3.82
N TRP A 40 -15.47 24.90 4.13
CA TRP A 40 -15.10 25.37 5.47
C TRP A 40 -15.78 26.69 5.84
N GLU A 41 -15.93 27.63 4.91
CA GLU A 41 -16.64 28.89 5.14
C GLU A 41 -18.11 28.66 5.54
N ILE A 42 -18.78 27.70 4.90
CA ILE A 42 -20.15 27.28 5.25
C ILE A 42 -20.20 26.68 6.66
N VAL A 43 -19.30 25.75 6.97
CA VAL A 43 -19.24 25.08 8.28
C VAL A 43 -18.96 26.08 9.40
N LYS A 44 -18.02 27.02 9.18
CA LYS A 44 -17.67 28.08 10.12
C LYS A 44 -18.83 29.02 10.37
N ALA A 45 -19.61 29.37 9.34
CA ALA A 45 -20.80 30.21 9.50
C ALA A 45 -21.92 29.52 10.32
N ALA A 46 -22.01 28.19 10.24
CA ALA A 46 -22.99 27.40 10.99
C ALA A 46 -22.61 27.22 12.47
N HIS A 47 -21.32 27.28 12.83
CA HIS A 47 -20.83 27.03 14.20
C HIS A 47 -20.44 28.35 14.91
N LYS A 48 -21.45 29.06 15.44
CA LYS A 48 -21.27 30.36 16.12
C LYS A 48 -20.47 30.29 17.41
N ASP A 49 -20.51 29.16 18.12
CA ASP A 49 -19.84 28.97 19.41
C ASP A 49 -18.40 28.44 19.27
N GLY A 50 -17.89 28.36 18.04
CA GLY A 50 -16.62 27.73 17.73
C GLY A 50 -16.78 26.22 17.51
N ILE A 51 -15.77 25.63 16.87
CA ILE A 51 -15.69 24.20 16.57
C ILE A 51 -14.39 23.68 17.16
N THR A 52 -14.44 22.50 17.76
CA THR A 52 -13.25 21.84 18.30
C THR A 52 -12.41 21.24 17.17
N TRP A 53 -11.12 20.97 17.43
CA TRP A 53 -10.26 20.31 16.44
C TRP A 53 -10.86 18.97 15.98
N LYS A 54 -11.40 18.20 16.94
CA LYS A 54 -12.01 16.89 16.70
C LYS A 54 -13.26 16.98 15.82
N GLU A 55 -14.09 17.99 16.02
CA GLU A 55 -15.29 18.21 15.20
C GLU A 55 -14.90 18.66 13.79
N PHE A 56 -13.90 19.53 13.66
CA PHE A 56 -13.37 19.94 12.36
C PHE A 56 -12.86 18.74 11.56
N THR A 57 -11.97 17.93 12.12
CA THR A 57 -11.39 16.77 11.40
C THR A 57 -12.45 15.74 11.05
N LYS A 58 -13.42 15.49 11.95
CA LYS A 58 -14.56 14.62 11.67
C LYS A 58 -15.39 15.15 10.49
N ALA A 59 -15.80 16.42 10.53
CA ALA A 59 -16.62 17.02 9.48
C ALA A 59 -15.87 17.06 8.13
N PHE A 60 -14.57 17.37 8.16
CA PHE A 60 -13.71 17.39 6.98
C PHE A 60 -13.63 16.01 6.33
N CYS A 61 -13.33 14.97 7.12
CA CYS A 61 -13.28 13.60 6.62
C CYS A 61 -14.65 13.11 6.14
N GLN A 62 -15.75 13.45 6.82
CA GLN A 62 -17.10 13.08 6.37
C GLN A 62 -17.49 13.74 5.04
N HIS A 63 -17.11 14.99 4.84
CA HIS A 63 -17.44 15.71 3.60
C HIS A 63 -16.56 15.28 2.42
N HIS A 64 -15.27 15.03 2.67
CA HIS A 64 -14.30 14.75 1.61
C HIS A 64 -13.99 13.25 1.42
N VAL A 65 -14.41 12.38 2.34
CA VAL A 65 -14.37 10.92 2.20
C VAL A 65 -15.79 10.38 2.41
N PRO A 66 -16.62 10.34 1.35
CA PRO A 66 -17.95 9.75 1.43
C PRO A 66 -17.89 8.32 1.97
N GLU A 67 -18.92 7.92 2.74
CA GLU A 67 -18.97 6.56 3.31
C GLU A 67 -18.91 5.48 2.21
N ALA A 68 -19.59 5.71 1.08
CA ALA A 68 -19.51 4.83 -0.09
C ALA A 68 -18.07 4.64 -0.60
N THR A 69 -17.22 5.67 -0.52
CA THR A 69 -15.80 5.54 -0.88
C THR A 69 -15.07 4.65 0.11
N LYS A 70 -15.36 4.77 1.42
CA LYS A 70 -14.77 3.90 2.43
C LYS A 70 -15.20 2.45 2.25
N ASP A 71 -16.48 2.22 1.97
CA ASP A 71 -17.02 0.89 1.68
C ASP A 71 -16.33 0.26 0.46
N LEU A 72 -16.16 1.03 -0.62
CA LEU A 72 -15.44 0.59 -1.81
C LEU A 72 -13.98 0.25 -1.51
N LYS A 73 -13.30 1.05 -0.69
CA LYS A 73 -11.91 0.79 -0.26
C LYS A 73 -11.80 -0.43 0.66
N ALA A 74 -12.77 -0.64 1.55
CA ALA A 74 -12.85 -1.83 2.39
C ALA A 74 -13.09 -3.09 1.54
N GLU A 75 -13.92 -3.00 0.51
CA GLU A 75 -14.12 -4.07 -0.48
C GLU A 75 -12.85 -4.34 -1.29
N GLU A 76 -12.14 -3.28 -1.72
CA GLU A 76 -10.85 -3.37 -2.39
C GLU A 76 -9.83 -4.08 -1.50
N PHE A 77 -9.78 -3.78 -0.19
CA PHE A 77 -8.93 -4.47 0.77
C PHE A 77 -9.27 -5.97 0.86
N ARG A 78 -10.56 -6.32 0.97
CA ARG A 78 -11.02 -7.71 1.09
C ARG A 78 -10.68 -8.57 -0.13
N HIS A 79 -10.57 -7.94 -1.29
CA HIS A 79 -10.20 -8.55 -2.58
C HIS A 79 -8.75 -8.28 -2.99
N LEU A 80 -7.94 -7.67 -2.11
CA LEU A 80 -6.58 -7.29 -2.44
C LEU A 80 -5.73 -8.54 -2.69
N THR A 81 -5.14 -8.61 -3.87
CA THR A 81 -4.19 -9.66 -4.26
C THR A 81 -2.86 -9.05 -4.70
N GLN A 82 -1.78 -9.81 -4.55
CA GLN A 82 -0.45 -9.44 -5.03
C GLN A 82 -0.46 -9.30 -6.55
N GLY A 83 -1.07 -10.25 -7.25
CA GLY A 83 -1.16 -10.25 -8.72
C GLY A 83 0.22 -10.14 -9.36
N ASN A 84 0.40 -9.15 -10.24
CA ASN A 84 1.67 -8.88 -10.92
C ASN A 84 2.59 -7.91 -10.16
N CYS A 85 2.15 -7.40 -9.01
CA CYS A 85 2.97 -6.52 -8.18
C CYS A 85 4.04 -7.32 -7.41
N THR A 86 5.13 -6.64 -7.10
CA THR A 86 6.13 -7.15 -6.14
C THR A 86 5.51 -7.27 -4.75
N VAL A 87 6.10 -8.10 -3.89
CA VAL A 87 5.69 -8.21 -2.47
C VAL A 87 5.75 -6.85 -1.78
N THR A 88 6.75 -6.01 -2.08
CA THR A 88 6.88 -4.67 -1.50
C THR A 88 5.73 -3.74 -1.90
N GLU A 89 5.36 -3.70 -3.18
CA GLU A 89 4.21 -2.92 -3.65
C GLU A 89 2.89 -3.45 -3.07
N TYR A 90 2.75 -4.77 -2.96
CA TYR A 90 1.62 -5.41 -2.30
C TYR A 90 1.52 -5.01 -0.81
N ILE A 91 2.64 -5.01 -0.08
CA ILE A 91 2.68 -4.55 1.31
C ILE A 91 2.23 -3.09 1.43
N GLN A 92 2.69 -2.22 0.53
CA GLN A 92 2.28 -0.81 0.53
C GLN A 92 0.77 -0.67 0.37
N LYS A 93 0.18 -1.34 -0.63
CA LYS A 93 -1.28 -1.35 -0.83
C LYS A 93 -2.02 -1.97 0.34
N PHE A 94 -1.51 -3.05 0.91
CA PHE A 94 -2.09 -3.70 2.08
C PHE A 94 -2.13 -2.76 3.28
N THR A 95 -1.01 -2.10 3.59
CA THR A 95 -0.93 -1.11 4.67
C THR A 95 -1.88 0.07 4.41
N GLU A 96 -1.92 0.58 3.18
CA GLU A 96 -2.78 1.70 2.81
C GLU A 96 -4.26 1.36 2.96
N LEU A 97 -4.70 0.23 2.39
CA LEU A 97 -6.11 -0.16 2.35
C LEU A 97 -6.61 -0.76 3.68
N SER A 98 -5.74 -1.36 4.49
CA SER A 98 -6.12 -1.97 5.78
C SER A 98 -6.78 -0.99 6.76
N ARG A 99 -6.55 0.32 6.60
CA ARG A 99 -7.19 1.36 7.41
C ARG A 99 -8.72 1.42 7.24
N TYR A 100 -9.22 0.96 6.09
CA TYR A 100 -10.64 0.98 5.74
C TYR A 100 -11.38 -0.28 6.19
N ALA A 101 -10.66 -1.31 6.66
CA ALA A 101 -11.23 -2.55 7.18
C ALA A 101 -10.53 -2.96 8.50
N PRO A 102 -10.59 -2.13 9.56
CA PRO A 102 -9.85 -2.35 10.80
C PRO A 102 -10.19 -3.69 11.46
N GLU A 103 -11.41 -4.19 11.33
CA GLU A 103 -11.89 -5.48 11.83
C GLU A 103 -11.20 -6.70 11.20
N GLU A 104 -10.70 -6.55 9.97
CA GLU A 104 -9.94 -7.58 9.24
C GLU A 104 -8.47 -7.63 9.69
N VAL A 105 -7.99 -6.61 10.41
CA VAL A 105 -6.59 -6.44 10.80
C VAL A 105 -6.40 -6.07 12.28
N ASP A 106 -7.40 -6.29 13.13
CA ASP A 106 -7.39 -5.90 14.54
C ASP A 106 -6.40 -6.68 15.42
N SER A 107 -5.87 -7.79 14.92
CA SER A 107 -4.93 -8.66 15.61
C SER A 107 -3.84 -9.14 14.66
N ASP A 108 -2.67 -9.47 15.21
CA ASP A 108 -1.54 -9.97 14.41
C ASP A 108 -1.94 -11.23 13.63
N GLY A 109 -2.69 -12.14 14.25
CA GLY A 109 -3.21 -13.34 13.59
C GLY A 109 -4.11 -13.04 12.39
N LYS A 110 -5.04 -12.09 12.52
CA LYS A 110 -5.89 -11.68 11.40
C LYS A 110 -5.08 -10.99 10.29
N LYS A 111 -4.16 -10.08 10.65
CA LYS A 111 -3.23 -9.43 9.70
C LYS A 111 -2.45 -10.45 8.88
N ARG A 112 -1.81 -11.43 9.55
CA ARG A 112 -1.07 -12.50 8.87
C ARG A 112 -1.96 -13.30 7.93
N LYS A 113 -3.15 -13.69 8.39
CA LYS A 113 -4.11 -14.46 7.58
C LYS A 113 -4.56 -13.69 6.34
N ALA A 114 -4.96 -12.43 6.51
CA ALA A 114 -5.37 -11.56 5.40
C ALA A 114 -4.23 -11.34 4.40
N PHE A 115 -3.02 -11.09 4.89
CA PHE A 115 -1.84 -10.91 4.04
C PHE A 115 -1.49 -12.16 3.25
N ILE A 116 -1.42 -13.34 3.90
CA ILE A 116 -1.13 -14.61 3.20
C ILE A 116 -2.20 -14.94 2.16
N LYS A 117 -3.48 -14.65 2.45
CA LYS A 117 -4.61 -14.89 1.53
C LYS A 117 -4.45 -14.13 0.21
N GLY A 118 -3.90 -12.92 0.24
CA GLY A 118 -3.70 -12.11 -0.97
C GLY A 118 -2.38 -12.35 -1.70
N LEU A 119 -1.41 -13.06 -1.10
CA LEU A 119 -0.14 -13.37 -1.78
C LEU A 119 -0.33 -14.34 -2.95
N ASN A 120 0.59 -14.27 -3.92
CA ASN A 120 0.61 -15.24 -5.01
C ASN A 120 0.79 -16.67 -4.46
N PRO A 121 0.13 -17.70 -5.03
CA PRO A 121 0.07 -19.05 -4.44
C PRO A 121 1.44 -19.65 -4.07
N GLU A 122 2.44 -19.41 -4.92
CA GLU A 122 3.80 -19.91 -4.76
C GLU A 122 4.53 -19.25 -3.57
N VAL A 123 4.25 -17.97 -3.29
CA VAL A 123 4.81 -17.21 -2.17
C VAL A 123 4.00 -17.49 -0.90
N ALA A 124 2.67 -17.52 -1.02
CA ALA A 124 1.73 -17.79 0.07
C ALA A 124 2.01 -19.13 0.75
N THR A 125 2.22 -20.20 -0.02
CA THR A 125 2.52 -21.54 0.52
C THR A 125 3.75 -21.52 1.42
N LEU A 126 4.85 -20.93 0.95
CA LEU A 126 6.11 -20.90 1.70
C LEU A 126 6.03 -19.96 2.91
N ALA A 127 5.34 -18.84 2.76
CA ALA A 127 5.07 -17.90 3.84
C ALA A 127 4.21 -18.53 4.95
N TYR A 128 3.24 -19.37 4.59
CA TYR A 128 2.43 -20.12 5.55
C TYR A 128 3.26 -21.16 6.32
N THR A 129 4.13 -21.90 5.61
CA THR A 129 4.94 -22.96 6.23
C THR A 129 6.13 -22.46 7.06
N CYS A 130 6.56 -21.20 6.88
CA CYS A 130 7.75 -20.70 7.58
C CYS A 130 7.53 -20.50 9.09
N GLY A 131 6.28 -20.50 9.56
CA GLY A 131 5.95 -20.40 10.98
C GLY A 131 6.36 -19.07 11.62
N ALA A 132 6.33 -17.96 10.86
CA ALA A 132 6.70 -16.64 11.38
C ALA A 132 5.85 -16.27 12.63
N PRO A 133 6.49 -15.83 13.73
CA PRO A 133 5.82 -15.62 15.01
C PRO A 133 4.90 -14.40 15.02
N ASP A 134 5.19 -13.41 14.16
CA ASP A 134 4.48 -12.14 14.04
C ASP A 134 4.43 -11.65 12.59
N PHE A 135 3.61 -10.63 12.35
CA PHE A 135 3.42 -10.05 11.02
C PHE A 135 4.70 -9.42 10.44
N ALA A 136 5.53 -8.80 11.28
CA ALA A 136 6.77 -8.16 10.83
C ALA A 136 7.78 -9.20 10.30
N SER A 137 7.92 -10.31 11.01
CA SER A 137 8.76 -11.46 10.62
C SER A 137 8.26 -12.09 9.33
N LEU A 138 6.93 -12.19 9.15
CA LEU A 138 6.30 -12.68 7.94
C LEU A 138 6.60 -11.77 6.73
N ILE A 139 6.49 -10.45 6.89
CA ILE A 139 6.87 -9.48 5.85
C ILE A 139 8.35 -9.65 5.47
N GLY A 140 9.24 -9.67 6.45
CA GLY A 140 10.67 -9.83 6.18
C GLY A 140 10.98 -11.13 5.46
N HIS A 141 10.30 -12.21 5.81
CA HIS A 141 10.44 -13.51 5.14
C HIS A 141 9.95 -13.47 3.70
N THR A 142 8.76 -12.92 3.44
CA THR A 142 8.15 -12.88 2.10
C THR A 142 8.93 -12.02 1.10
N ILE A 143 9.49 -10.90 1.54
CA ILE A 143 10.40 -10.08 0.70
C ILE A 143 11.64 -10.87 0.29
N ARG A 144 12.30 -11.54 1.25
CA ARG A 144 13.48 -12.38 0.97
C ARG A 144 13.15 -13.51 0.01
N LEU A 145 11.98 -14.13 0.21
CA LEU A 145 11.52 -15.23 -0.62
C LEU A 145 11.29 -14.83 -2.07
N GLU A 146 10.63 -13.69 -2.32
CA GLU A 146 10.41 -13.19 -3.67
C GLU A 146 11.74 -12.90 -4.38
N LYS A 147 12.67 -12.22 -3.68
CA LYS A 147 13.99 -11.92 -4.21
C LYS A 147 14.75 -13.19 -4.62
N PHE A 148 14.79 -14.19 -3.75
CA PHE A 148 15.44 -15.47 -4.03
C PHE A 148 14.84 -16.17 -5.27
N LYS A 149 13.51 -16.18 -5.39
CA LYS A 149 12.82 -16.75 -6.56
C LYS A 149 13.11 -15.99 -7.84
N GLN A 150 13.17 -14.67 -7.77
CA GLN A 150 13.50 -13.84 -8.92
C GLN A 150 14.93 -14.11 -9.41
N GLU A 151 15.89 -14.26 -8.49
CA GLU A 151 17.26 -14.63 -8.81
C GLU A 151 17.35 -16.01 -9.49
N GLN A 152 16.62 -17.00 -8.99
CA GLN A 152 16.55 -18.33 -9.61
C GLN A 152 15.96 -18.29 -11.02
N LYS A 153 14.86 -17.55 -11.22
CA LYS A 153 14.25 -17.35 -12.54
C LYS A 153 15.24 -16.68 -13.50
N ASN A 154 15.96 -15.67 -13.04
CA ASN A 154 16.96 -14.97 -13.84
C ASN A 154 18.14 -15.88 -14.22
N HIS A 155 18.62 -16.70 -13.29
CA HIS A 155 19.68 -17.68 -13.54
C HIS A 155 19.26 -18.73 -14.58
N LEU A 156 18.05 -19.28 -14.46
CA LEU A 156 17.51 -20.23 -15.42
C LEU A 156 17.35 -19.60 -16.81
N LYS A 157 16.85 -18.37 -16.89
CA LYS A 157 16.76 -17.61 -18.15
C LYS A 157 18.14 -17.42 -18.78
N ARG A 158 19.15 -17.06 -18.00
CA ARG A 158 20.53 -16.88 -18.49
C ARG A 158 21.08 -18.18 -19.08
N LYS A 159 20.99 -19.29 -18.34
CA LYS A 159 21.42 -20.62 -18.82
C LYS A 159 20.70 -21.05 -20.11
N PHE A 160 19.40 -20.78 -20.19
CA PHE A 160 18.62 -21.09 -21.39
C PHE A 160 19.07 -20.27 -22.61
N MET A 161 19.35 -18.97 -22.41
CA MET A 161 19.88 -18.11 -23.47
C MET A 161 21.27 -18.56 -23.92
N GLU A 162 22.18 -18.87 -22.99
CA GLU A 162 23.51 -19.41 -23.29
C GLU A 162 23.43 -20.70 -24.11
N PHE A 163 22.54 -21.63 -23.74
CA PHE A 163 22.34 -22.87 -24.48
C PHE A 163 21.79 -22.63 -25.89
N ARG A 164 20.86 -21.70 -26.07
CA ARG A 164 20.33 -21.33 -27.40
C ARG A 164 21.41 -20.73 -28.29
N THR A 165 22.24 -19.83 -27.74
CA THR A 165 23.35 -19.20 -28.48
C THR A 165 24.37 -20.25 -28.92
N GLN A 166 24.82 -21.13 -28.02
CA GLN A 166 25.75 -22.21 -28.38
C GLN A 166 25.21 -23.13 -29.48
N ARG A 167 23.90 -23.43 -29.46
CA ARG A 167 23.28 -24.26 -30.50
C ARG A 167 23.22 -23.56 -31.85
N GLN A 168 23.01 -22.25 -31.88
CA GLN A 168 23.05 -21.45 -33.12
C GLN A 168 24.47 -21.36 -33.68
N GLU A 169 25.47 -21.12 -32.83
CA GLU A 169 26.88 -21.07 -33.24
C GLU A 169 27.36 -22.41 -33.81
N ARG A 170 27.00 -23.54 -33.19
CA ARG A 170 27.31 -24.89 -33.71
C ARG A 170 26.67 -25.13 -35.08
N ARG A 171 25.44 -24.66 -35.29
CA ARG A 171 24.76 -24.77 -36.58
C ARG A 171 25.43 -23.94 -37.67
N GLN A 172 25.85 -22.72 -37.36
CA GLN A 172 26.56 -21.86 -38.32
C GLN A 172 27.93 -22.43 -38.69
N LYS A 173 28.70 -22.93 -37.71
CA LYS A 173 30.01 -23.57 -37.96
C LYS A 173 29.91 -24.82 -38.83
N ASN A 174 28.88 -25.65 -38.63
CA ASN A 174 28.66 -26.83 -39.45
C ASN A 174 28.26 -26.47 -40.90
N PHE A 175 27.55 -25.37 -41.10
CA PHE A 175 27.18 -24.89 -42.43
C PHE A 175 28.40 -24.30 -43.18
N SER A 176 29.27 -23.55 -42.50
CA SER A 176 30.48 -22.98 -43.12
C SER A 176 31.54 -24.03 -43.47
N GLY A 177 31.59 -25.15 -42.73
CA GLY A 177 32.53 -26.25 -43.00
C GLY A 177 32.11 -27.21 -44.12
N GLN A 178 30.89 -27.10 -44.65
CA GLN A 178 30.40 -27.91 -45.78
C GLN A 178 30.53 -27.19 -47.14
N VAL A 179 30.96 -25.92 -47.15
CA VAL A 179 31.07 -25.08 -48.36
C VAL A 179 32.55 -24.72 -48.66
N SER A 180 33.51 -25.38 -48.01
CA SER A 180 34.95 -25.25 -48.27
C SER A 180 35.57 -26.55 -48.74
#